data_AF-A0A7S3U8D8-F1
#
_entry.id   AF-A0A7S3U8D8-F1
#
_cell.length_a   1.000
_cell.length_b   1.000
_cell.length_c   1.000
_cell.angle_alpha   90.00
_cell.angle_beta   90.00
_cell.angle_gamma   90.00
#
_symmetry.space_group_name_H-M   'P 1'
#
loop_
_entity.id
_entity.type
_entity.pdbx_description
1 polymer ?
#
loop_
_entity_poly.entity_id
_entity_poly.type
_entity_poly.pdbx_seq_one_letter_code
_entity_poly.pdbx_strand_id
1 'polypeptide(L)'
;MLSLVASTMFLGLQLAPLRLSAQTTQAVMQVKPTRAAPVMQEEPDPFEMATAQGDSLMMMLGNLEPPPSLPGLKEAISSGDLGKLRVAQFELLIDQTLMYDTEGEGDSIRLQPTAATMAQDDDLTKEKMRYVYAYGIKMFMAGFLEQETLQEIILERLAKKVGLDGPGFDQWLEMPAVVQ
;
A
#
# COMPACT_ATOMS: atom_id res chain seq x y z
N MET A 1 26.57 -1.32 -63.37
CA MET A 1 25.63 -0.49 -64.17
C MET A 1 24.87 0.37 -63.16
N LEU A 2 25.26 1.59 -62.75
CA LEU A 2 25.57 2.85 -63.45
C LEU A 2 24.35 3.50 -64.15
N SER A 3 23.67 4.41 -63.43
CA SER A 3 23.07 5.71 -63.85
C SER A 3 22.39 6.33 -62.60
N LEU A 4 22.71 7.48 -61.96
CA LEU A 4 23.04 8.87 -62.40
C LEU A 4 21.89 9.45 -63.26
N VAL A 5 21.20 10.56 -62.98
CA VAL A 5 21.55 11.99 -62.71
C VAL A 5 20.22 12.71 -62.33
N ALA A 6 20.04 13.43 -61.22
CA ALA A 6 20.36 14.83 -60.86
C ALA A 6 19.31 15.92 -61.20
N SER A 7 19.17 16.85 -60.23
CA SER A 7 18.90 18.30 -60.28
C SER A 7 17.70 18.82 -61.10
N THR A 8 16.92 19.79 -60.62
CA THR A 8 17.34 21.21 -60.62
C THR A 8 16.34 22.07 -59.82
N MET A 9 16.86 22.93 -58.94
CA MET A 9 16.14 24.05 -58.32
C MET A 9 15.87 25.16 -59.34
N PHE A 10 14.74 25.89 -59.24
CA PHE A 10 14.69 27.27 -59.71
C PHE A 10 13.86 28.18 -58.80
N LEU A 11 14.49 29.32 -58.53
CA LEU A 11 14.13 30.45 -57.69
C LEU A 11 13.22 31.41 -58.47
N GLY A 12 12.26 32.07 -57.80
CA GLY A 12 11.41 33.09 -58.42
C GLY A 12 10.77 34.05 -57.41
N LEU A 13 11.53 35.08 -57.05
CA LEU A 13 11.13 36.27 -56.28
C LEU A 13 10.11 37.11 -57.09
N GLN A 14 9.08 37.70 -56.47
CA GLN A 14 8.73 39.14 -56.64
C GLN A 14 7.47 39.60 -55.85
N LEU A 15 7.70 40.69 -55.09
CA LEU A 15 6.90 41.90 -54.90
C LEU A 15 5.58 41.87 -54.10
N ALA A 16 5.63 42.56 -52.94
CA ALA A 16 4.50 43.08 -52.16
C ALA A 16 3.87 44.33 -52.83
N PRO A 17 2.68 44.82 -52.42
CA PRO A 17 2.65 45.78 -51.29
C PRO A 17 1.40 45.78 -50.37
N LEU A 18 1.65 46.23 -49.14
CA LEU A 18 0.83 47.04 -48.21
C LEU A 18 -0.71 46.94 -48.21
N ARG A 19 -1.28 46.54 -47.05
CA ARG A 19 -2.46 47.21 -46.49
C ARG A 19 -2.38 47.38 -44.97
N LEU A 20 -2.58 48.64 -44.58
CA LEU A 20 -2.77 49.18 -43.24
C LEU A 20 -4.15 48.76 -42.71
N SER A 21 -4.25 48.26 -41.48
CA SER A 21 -5.49 48.25 -40.70
C SER A 21 -5.17 48.17 -39.21
N ALA A 22 -5.46 49.26 -38.52
CA ALA A 22 -5.42 49.36 -37.07
C ALA A 22 -6.49 48.47 -36.43
N GLN A 23 -6.17 47.84 -35.29
CA GLN A 23 -7.16 47.52 -34.26
C GLN A 23 -6.48 47.15 -32.93
N THR A 24 -6.62 48.08 -31.98
CA THR A 24 -6.95 47.86 -30.56
C THR A 24 -6.07 46.90 -29.76
N THR A 25 -5.08 47.47 -29.08
CA THR A 25 -4.46 46.88 -27.88
C THR A 25 -5.52 46.76 -26.77
N GLN A 26 -6.12 45.58 -26.62
CA GLN A 26 -6.73 45.20 -25.36
C GLN A 26 -5.60 44.79 -24.41
N ALA A 27 -5.37 45.62 -23.39
CA ALA A 27 -4.50 45.28 -22.27
C ALA A 27 -5.11 44.07 -21.54
N VAL A 28 -4.53 42.89 -21.75
CA VAL A 28 -4.79 41.73 -20.91
C VAL A 28 -4.19 42.04 -19.55
N MET A 29 -5.04 42.40 -18.57
CA MET A 29 -4.66 42.35 -17.16
C MET A 29 -4.31 40.89 -16.84
N GLN A 30 -3.02 40.60 -16.78
CA GLN A 30 -2.48 39.40 -16.15
C GLN A 30 -2.84 39.47 -14.67
N VAL A 31 -3.98 38.90 -14.30
CA VAL A 31 -4.27 38.54 -12.93
C VAL A 31 -3.26 37.45 -12.57
N LYS A 32 -2.27 37.80 -11.76
CA LYS A 32 -1.40 36.81 -11.11
C LYS A 32 -2.32 35.75 -10.50
N PRO A 33 -2.22 34.46 -10.86
CA PRO A 33 -2.90 33.44 -10.11
C PRO A 33 -2.33 33.50 -8.70
N THR A 34 -3.13 33.96 -7.75
CA THR A 34 -2.87 33.72 -6.33
C THR A 34 -2.79 32.21 -6.21
N ARG A 35 -1.57 31.69 -6.07
CA ARG A 35 -1.32 30.29 -5.75
C ARG A 35 -2.05 30.06 -4.44
N ALA A 36 -3.23 29.44 -4.51
CA ALA A 36 -3.89 28.92 -3.33
C ALA A 36 -2.84 28.07 -2.62
N ALA A 37 -2.57 28.40 -1.35
CA ALA A 37 -1.78 27.51 -0.51
C ALA A 37 -2.41 26.12 -0.62
N PRO A 38 -1.62 25.04 -0.73
CA PRO A 38 -2.19 23.70 -0.66
C PRO A 38 -2.99 23.64 0.64
N VAL A 39 -4.29 23.34 0.52
CA VAL A 39 -5.10 22.96 1.68
C VAL A 39 -4.34 21.78 2.28
N MET A 40 -3.72 21.98 3.45
CA MET A 40 -3.16 20.86 4.20
C MET A 40 -4.35 19.96 4.50
N GLN A 41 -4.44 18.83 3.81
CA GLN A 41 -5.31 17.76 4.26
C GLN A 41 -4.71 17.33 5.60
N GLU A 42 -5.43 17.57 6.69
CA GLU A 42 -5.05 17.01 7.99
C GLU A 42 -4.94 15.49 7.80
N GLU A 43 -3.77 14.94 8.10
CA GLU A 43 -3.62 13.49 8.09
C GLU A 43 -4.56 12.94 9.17
N PRO A 44 -5.40 11.95 8.84
CA PRO A 44 -6.35 11.39 9.78
C PRO A 44 -5.63 10.80 10.99
N ASP A 45 -6.22 10.98 12.17
CA ASP A 45 -5.64 10.48 13.43
C ASP A 45 -5.48 8.94 13.35
N PRO A 46 -4.26 8.40 13.55
CA PRO A 46 -4.03 6.96 13.52
C PRO A 46 -4.92 6.17 14.50
N PHE A 47 -5.33 6.77 15.62
CA PHE A 47 -6.20 6.11 16.61
C PHE A 47 -7.66 6.05 16.14
N GLU A 48 -8.15 7.10 15.48
CA GLU A 48 -9.47 7.08 14.83
C GLU A 48 -9.50 6.07 13.68
N MET A 49 -8.43 6.03 12.86
CA MET A 49 -8.29 5.04 11.80
C MET A 49 -8.30 3.60 12.33
N ALA A 50 -7.58 3.35 13.43
CA ALA A 50 -7.54 2.03 14.06
C ALA A 50 -8.90 1.64 14.69
N THR A 51 -9.64 2.61 15.23
CA THR A 51 -11.01 2.39 15.70
C THR A 51 -11.91 1.98 14.54
N ALA A 52 -11.87 2.72 13.43
CA ALA A 52 -12.61 2.40 12.21
C ALA A 52 -12.22 1.04 11.62
N GLN A 53 -10.93 0.66 11.70
CA GLN A 53 -10.45 -0.66 11.30
C GLN A 53 -11.09 -1.77 12.14
N GLY A 54 -11.13 -1.60 13.48
CA GLY A 54 -11.76 -2.55 14.39
C GLY A 54 -13.27 -2.69 14.15
N ASP A 55 -13.96 -1.57 13.94
CA ASP A 55 -15.40 -1.57 13.67
C ASP A 55 -15.73 -2.22 12.32
N SER A 56 -14.98 -1.88 11.28
CA SER A 56 -15.14 -2.49 9.95
C SER A 56 -14.93 -4.00 9.99
N LEU A 57 -13.91 -4.48 10.70
CA LEU A 57 -13.68 -5.91 10.91
C LEU A 57 -14.89 -6.58 11.59
N MET A 58 -15.41 -5.99 12.66
CA MET A 58 -16.56 -6.54 13.38
C MET A 58 -17.82 -6.60 12.49
N MET A 59 -18.02 -5.62 11.61
CA MET A 59 -19.12 -5.65 10.64
C MET A 59 -18.95 -6.78 9.61
N MET A 60 -17.73 -7.02 9.12
CA MET A 60 -17.46 -8.08 8.13
C MET A 60 -17.47 -9.49 8.72
N LEU A 61 -17.13 -9.66 10.01
CA LEU A 61 -17.08 -10.95 10.71
C LEU A 61 -18.45 -11.63 10.85
N GLY A 62 -19.51 -10.84 11.06
CA GLY A 62 -20.84 -11.39 11.35
C GLY A 62 -20.85 -12.25 12.63
N ASN A 63 -21.10 -13.56 12.48
CA ASN A 63 -21.18 -14.51 13.59
C ASN A 63 -19.87 -15.31 13.83
N LEU A 64 -18.81 -15.03 13.08
CA LEU A 64 -17.52 -15.70 13.27
C LEU A 64 -16.86 -15.25 14.58
N GLU A 65 -16.02 -16.12 15.14
CA GLU A 65 -15.17 -15.75 16.27
C GLU A 65 -14.25 -14.59 15.86
N PRO A 66 -14.10 -13.54 16.69
CA PRO A 66 -13.19 -12.45 16.39
C PRO A 66 -11.72 -12.90 16.46
N PRO A 67 -10.81 -12.28 15.70
CA PRO A 67 -9.39 -12.58 15.78
C PRO A 67 -8.84 -12.29 17.19
N PRO A 68 -7.93 -13.14 17.72
CA PRO A 68 -7.47 -13.06 19.11
C PRO A 68 -6.61 -11.81 19.40
N SER A 69 -6.07 -11.16 18.38
CA SER A 69 -5.38 -9.86 18.46
C SER A 69 -6.31 -8.65 18.59
N LEU A 70 -7.61 -8.78 18.32
CA LEU A 70 -8.55 -7.65 18.37
C LEU A 70 -8.62 -6.97 19.75
N PRO A 71 -8.62 -7.68 20.89
CA PRO A 71 -8.52 -7.05 22.20
C PRO A 71 -7.24 -6.22 22.38
N GLY A 72 -6.09 -6.70 21.88
CA GLY A 72 -4.82 -5.98 21.92
C GLY A 72 -4.86 -4.66 21.15
N LEU A 73 -5.55 -4.64 20.00
CA LEU A 73 -5.77 -3.38 19.27
C LEU A 73 -6.58 -2.37 20.10
N LYS A 74 -7.66 -2.81 20.75
CA LYS A 74 -8.50 -1.94 21.59
C LYS A 74 -7.74 -1.38 22.79
N GLU A 75 -6.88 -2.19 23.40
CA GLU A 75 -6.01 -1.76 24.49
C GLU A 75 -4.99 -0.72 24.01
N ALA A 76 -4.32 -0.97 22.87
CA ALA A 76 -3.35 -0.05 22.30
C ALA A 76 -3.97 1.29 21.88
N ILE A 77 -5.21 1.28 21.36
CA ILE A 77 -5.98 2.50 21.10
C ILE A 77 -6.19 3.27 22.40
N SER A 78 -6.64 2.57 23.45
CA SER A 78 -6.94 3.18 24.75
C SER A 78 -5.70 3.71 25.46
N SER A 79 -4.51 3.15 25.20
CA SER A 79 -3.26 3.61 25.82
C SER A 79 -2.71 4.89 25.19
N GLY A 80 -3.15 5.27 23.97
CA GLY A 80 -2.61 6.42 23.25
C GLY A 80 -1.15 6.27 22.83
N ASP A 81 -0.63 5.04 22.82
CA ASP A 81 0.77 4.74 22.50
C ASP A 81 0.86 4.28 21.05
N LEU A 82 1.44 5.13 20.20
CA LEU A 82 1.52 4.86 18.77
C LEU A 82 2.36 3.62 18.45
N GLY A 83 3.43 3.34 19.22
CA GLY A 83 4.25 2.16 19.01
C GLY A 83 3.45 0.88 19.28
N LYS A 84 2.74 0.84 20.41
CA LYS A 84 1.83 -0.28 20.72
C LYS A 84 0.71 -0.42 19.69
N LEU A 85 0.19 0.71 19.19
CA LEU A 85 -0.82 0.70 18.14
C LEU A 85 -0.32 0.01 16.87
N ARG A 86 0.88 0.36 16.40
CA ARG A 86 1.46 -0.23 15.19
C ARG A 86 1.71 -1.73 15.34
N VAL A 87 2.19 -2.17 16.51
CA VAL A 87 2.34 -3.59 16.83
C VAL A 87 0.99 -4.30 16.77
N ALA A 88 -0.02 -3.79 17.47
CA ALA A 88 -1.34 -4.42 17.50
C ALA A 88 -2.04 -4.44 16.14
N GLN A 89 -1.82 -3.41 15.30
CA GLN A 89 -2.31 -3.40 13.91
C GLN A 89 -1.67 -4.51 13.07
N PHE A 90 -0.38 -4.77 13.26
CA PHE A 90 0.31 -5.84 12.54
C PHE A 90 -0.12 -7.23 13.02
N GLU A 91 -0.27 -7.42 14.33
CA GLU A 91 -0.82 -8.67 14.89
C GLU A 91 -2.25 -8.93 14.41
N LEU A 92 -3.07 -7.88 14.30
CA LEU A 92 -4.40 -8.00 13.73
C LEU A 92 -4.39 -8.40 12.26
N LEU A 93 -3.48 -7.82 11.47
CA LEU A 93 -3.31 -8.23 10.07
C LEU A 93 -2.89 -9.70 9.95
N ILE A 94 -1.99 -10.16 10.82
CA ILE A 94 -1.57 -11.57 10.88
C ILE A 94 -2.79 -12.46 11.09
N ASP A 95 -3.57 -12.20 12.14
CA ASP A 95 -4.72 -13.06 12.45
C ASP A 95 -5.79 -12.97 11.36
N GLN A 96 -6.08 -11.77 10.85
CA GLN A 96 -7.03 -11.60 9.75
C GLN A 96 -6.64 -12.44 8.53
N THR A 97 -5.37 -12.38 8.12
CA THR A 97 -4.88 -13.08 6.94
C THR A 97 -4.86 -14.59 7.13
N LEU A 98 -4.48 -15.06 8.32
CA LEU A 98 -4.31 -16.48 8.60
C LEU A 98 -5.60 -17.18 9.04
N MET A 99 -6.62 -16.44 9.46
CA MET A 99 -7.88 -17.02 9.94
C MET A 99 -9.03 -16.86 8.96
N TYR A 100 -9.00 -15.83 8.11
CA TYR A 100 -10.12 -15.52 7.24
C TYR A 100 -9.70 -15.29 5.79
N ASP A 101 -10.65 -15.56 4.90
CA ASP A 101 -10.67 -15.12 3.52
C ASP A 101 -11.84 -14.15 3.32
N THR A 102 -11.71 -13.25 2.33
CA THR A 102 -12.80 -12.35 1.95
C THR A 102 -13.67 -13.00 0.89
N GLU A 103 -14.98 -12.98 1.10
CA GLU A 103 -15.99 -13.40 0.13
C GLU A 103 -16.92 -12.24 -0.22
N GLY A 104 -17.38 -12.18 -1.48
CA GLY A 104 -18.28 -11.14 -1.96
C GLY A 104 -17.58 -9.92 -2.55
N GLU A 105 -18.36 -8.93 -2.97
CA GLU A 105 -17.88 -7.72 -3.64
C GLU A 105 -18.60 -6.47 -3.12
N GLY A 106 -17.91 -5.32 -3.11
CA GLY A 106 -18.47 -4.05 -2.66
C GLY A 106 -19.04 -4.11 -1.25
N ASP A 107 -20.28 -3.69 -1.07
CA ASP A 107 -20.95 -3.65 0.24
C ASP A 107 -21.31 -5.04 0.80
N SER A 108 -21.16 -6.09 -0.02
CA SER A 108 -21.45 -7.48 0.36
C SER A 108 -20.23 -8.24 0.88
N ILE A 109 -19.06 -7.60 1.01
CA ILE A 109 -17.85 -8.25 1.50
C ILE A 109 -18.08 -8.79 2.93
N ARG A 110 -17.79 -10.07 3.11
CA ARG A 110 -17.82 -10.78 4.39
C ARG A 110 -16.55 -11.58 4.58
N LEU A 111 -16.26 -11.90 5.83
CA LEU A 111 -15.20 -12.85 6.17
C LEU A 111 -15.78 -14.26 6.23
N GLN A 112 -15.01 -15.20 5.73
CA GLN A 112 -15.21 -16.63 5.90
C GLN A 112 -13.93 -17.26 6.47
N PRO A 113 -14.00 -18.38 7.20
CA PRO A 113 -12.81 -19.08 7.66
C PRO A 113 -11.91 -19.43 6.49
N THR A 114 -10.60 -19.32 6.70
CA THR A 114 -9.67 -19.62 5.61
C THR A 114 -9.62 -21.10 5.26
N ALA A 115 -9.33 -21.41 3.99
CA ALA A 115 -9.05 -22.76 3.54
C ALA A 115 -7.62 -23.23 3.87
N ALA A 116 -6.72 -22.32 4.25
CA ALA A 116 -5.33 -22.63 4.55
C ALA A 116 -5.20 -23.51 5.80
N THR A 117 -4.40 -24.57 5.71
CA THR A 117 -4.29 -25.59 6.77
C THR A 117 -3.26 -25.26 7.84
N MET A 118 -2.44 -24.24 7.60
CA MET A 118 -1.25 -23.89 8.38
C MET A 118 -0.16 -24.97 8.37
N ALA A 119 -0.17 -25.86 7.37
CA ALA A 119 0.87 -26.85 7.14
C ALA A 119 1.99 -26.32 6.21
N GLN A 120 3.21 -26.85 6.33
CA GLN A 120 4.36 -26.43 5.51
C GLN A 120 4.22 -26.77 4.02
N ASP A 121 3.47 -27.83 3.70
CA ASP A 121 3.24 -28.36 2.35
C ASP A 121 1.98 -27.80 1.68
N ASP A 122 1.27 -26.89 2.35
CA ASP A 122 0.12 -26.18 1.81
C ASP A 122 0.55 -24.86 1.15
N ASP A 123 0.41 -24.81 -0.18
CA ASP A 123 0.78 -23.63 -0.98
C ASP A 123 0.04 -22.37 -0.53
N LEU A 124 -1.23 -22.48 -0.13
CA LEU A 124 -2.02 -21.34 0.34
C LEU A 124 -1.50 -20.81 1.68
N THR A 125 -1.06 -21.71 2.57
CA THR A 125 -0.38 -21.32 3.81
C THR A 125 0.91 -20.55 3.49
N LYS A 126 1.75 -21.06 2.59
CA LYS A 126 2.98 -20.38 2.17
C LYS A 126 2.70 -19.00 1.57
N GLU A 127 1.69 -18.88 0.72
CA GLU A 127 1.27 -17.61 0.12
C GLU A 127 0.87 -16.58 1.18
N LYS A 128 -0.02 -16.96 2.11
CA LYS A 128 -0.47 -16.08 3.19
C LYS A 128 0.68 -15.69 4.12
N MET A 129 1.53 -16.63 4.51
CA MET A 129 2.71 -16.35 5.34
C MET A 129 3.66 -15.38 4.63
N ARG A 130 3.90 -15.56 3.33
CA ARG A 130 4.72 -14.64 2.51
C ARG A 130 4.11 -13.24 2.46
N TYR A 131 2.80 -13.12 2.28
CA TYR A 131 2.11 -11.83 2.27
C TYR A 131 2.32 -11.07 3.57
N VAL A 132 2.09 -11.73 4.72
CA VAL A 132 2.17 -11.07 6.02
C VAL A 132 3.62 -10.73 6.38
N TYR A 133 4.57 -11.62 6.10
CA TYR A 133 6.00 -11.36 6.27
C TYR A 133 6.45 -10.14 5.45
N ALA A 134 6.07 -10.08 4.17
CA ALA A 134 6.38 -8.96 3.30
C ALA A 134 5.73 -7.64 3.78
N TYR A 135 4.53 -7.71 4.36
CA TYR A 135 3.87 -6.55 4.96
C TYR A 135 4.64 -6.05 6.21
N GLY A 136 5.07 -6.96 7.08
CA GLY A 136 5.89 -6.63 8.25
C GLY A 136 7.19 -5.91 7.86
N ILE A 137 7.88 -6.40 6.83
CA ILE A 137 9.07 -5.72 6.27
C ILE A 137 8.72 -4.30 5.81
N LYS A 138 7.60 -4.09 5.11
CA LYS A 138 7.18 -2.75 4.69
C LYS A 138 6.94 -1.83 5.88
N MET A 139 6.35 -2.34 6.96
CA MET A 139 6.15 -1.57 8.20
C MET A 139 7.48 -1.18 8.85
N PHE A 140 8.44 -2.11 8.91
CA PHE A 140 9.79 -1.80 9.39
C PHE A 140 10.49 -0.75 8.52
N MET A 141 10.48 -0.92 7.20
CA MET A 141 11.07 0.05 6.27
C MET A 141 10.42 1.44 6.34
N ALA A 142 9.14 1.50 6.72
CA ALA A 142 8.40 2.75 6.94
C ALA A 142 8.63 3.35 8.34
N GLY A 143 9.39 2.69 9.22
CA GLY A 143 9.63 3.14 10.60
C GLY A 143 8.42 2.97 11.52
N PHE A 144 7.49 2.07 11.21
CA PHE A 144 6.33 1.77 12.05
C PHE A 144 6.58 0.66 13.06
N LEU A 145 7.59 -0.18 12.82
CA LEU A 145 8.01 -1.25 13.72
C LEU A 145 9.53 -1.20 13.86
N GLU A 146 10.03 -1.46 15.06
CA GLU A 146 11.44 -1.69 15.30
C GLU A 146 11.84 -3.10 14.84
N GLN A 147 13.12 -3.28 14.46
CA GLN A 147 13.62 -4.56 13.95
C GLN A 147 13.41 -5.71 14.96
N GLU A 148 13.76 -5.49 16.22
CA GLU A 148 13.64 -6.51 17.28
C GLU A 148 12.19 -6.94 17.48
N THR A 149 11.26 -5.97 17.52
CA THR A 149 9.82 -6.24 17.64
C THR A 149 9.29 -7.02 16.43
N LEU A 150 9.69 -6.64 15.21
CA LEU A 150 9.29 -7.38 14.01
C LEU A 150 9.81 -8.82 14.05
N GLN A 151 11.06 -9.03 14.46
CA GLN A 151 11.66 -10.35 14.57
C GLN A 151 10.88 -11.25 15.53
N GLU A 152 10.58 -10.76 16.72
CA GLU A 152 9.83 -11.50 17.73
C GLU A 152 8.45 -11.91 17.21
N ILE A 153 7.73 -10.99 16.58
CA ILE A 153 6.41 -11.26 16.00
C ILE A 153 6.51 -12.33 14.90
N ILE A 154 7.47 -12.22 13.98
CA ILE A 154 7.65 -13.21 12.90
C ILE A 154 7.93 -14.60 13.48
N LEU A 155 8.81 -14.70 14.47
CA LEU A 155 9.17 -15.97 15.09
C LEU A 155 7.98 -16.61 15.81
N GLU A 156 7.32 -15.85 16.70
CA GLU A 156 6.25 -16.38 17.55
C GLU A 156 4.93 -16.57 16.81
N ARG A 157 4.58 -15.68 15.87
CA ARG A 157 3.28 -15.69 15.20
C ARG A 157 3.28 -16.40 13.86
N LEU A 158 4.42 -16.48 13.15
CA LEU A 158 4.50 -17.07 11.81
C LEU A 158 5.34 -18.35 11.79
N ALA A 159 6.66 -18.23 12.05
CA ALA A 159 7.60 -19.35 11.89
C ALA A 159 7.23 -20.55 12.76
N LYS A 160 6.87 -20.29 14.03
CA LYS A 160 6.44 -21.32 14.98
C LYS A 160 5.17 -22.06 14.55
N LYS A 161 4.24 -21.41 13.84
CA LYS A 161 2.99 -22.07 13.36
C LYS A 161 3.29 -23.17 12.36
N VAL A 162 4.32 -22.97 11.54
CA VAL A 162 4.78 -23.96 10.56
C VAL A 162 5.97 -24.76 11.05
N GLY A 163 6.41 -24.62 12.32
CA GLY A 163 7.50 -25.42 12.89
C GLY A 163 8.88 -25.12 12.29
N LEU A 164 9.13 -23.88 11.86
CA LEU A 164 10.42 -23.42 11.36
C LEU A 164 11.07 -22.42 12.34
N ASP A 165 12.39 -22.29 12.27
CA ASP A 165 13.14 -21.19 12.90
C ASP A 165 13.23 -19.98 11.96
N GLY A 166 13.81 -18.86 12.40
CA GLY A 166 13.93 -17.64 11.59
C GLY A 166 14.60 -17.88 10.23
N PRO A 167 15.84 -18.41 10.19
CA PRO A 167 16.53 -18.67 8.93
C PRO A 167 15.82 -19.69 8.03
N GLY A 168 15.27 -20.76 8.61
CA GLY A 168 14.50 -21.76 7.86
C GLY A 168 13.21 -21.19 7.29
N PHE A 169 12.54 -20.29 8.02
CA PHE A 169 11.34 -19.60 7.57
C PHE A 169 11.65 -18.65 6.41
N ASP A 170 12.73 -17.85 6.50
CA ASP A 170 13.17 -16.97 5.41
C ASP A 170 13.45 -17.75 4.12
N GLN A 171 14.18 -18.87 4.25
CA GLN A 171 14.48 -19.75 3.13
C GLN A 171 13.21 -20.39 2.55
N TRP A 172 12.32 -20.90 3.40
CA TRP A 172 11.05 -21.51 2.97
C TRP A 172 10.17 -20.50 2.25
N LEU A 173 10.13 -19.26 2.71
CA LEU A 173 9.41 -18.17 2.05
C LEU A 173 10.07 -17.68 0.76
N GLU A 174 11.32 -18.05 0.47
CA GLU A 174 12.12 -17.53 -0.66
C GLU A 174 12.24 -16.00 -0.65
N MET A 175 12.28 -15.41 0.55
CA MET A 175 12.40 -13.97 0.74
C MET A 175 13.83 -13.64 1.19
N PRO A 176 14.41 -12.50 0.75
CA PRO A 176 15.69 -12.07 1.28
C PRO A 176 15.56 -11.84 2.79
N ALA A 177 16.51 -12.35 3.57
CA ALA A 177 16.56 -12.10 5.01
C ALA A 177 16.76 -10.59 5.25
N VAL A 178 15.73 -9.93 5.78
CA VAL A 178 15.77 -8.48 6.10
C VAL A 178 16.08 -8.24 7.57
N VAL A 179 15.95 -9.26 8.41
CA VAL A 179 16.12 -9.19 9.86
C VAL A 179 17.28 -10.13 10.24
N GLN A 180 18.49 -9.58 10.40
CA GLN A 180 19.69 -10.28 10.89
C GLN A 180 20.26 -9.58 12.11
#